data_AF-A0A9E1WTV8-F1
#
_entry.id   AF-A0A9E1WTV8-F1
#
_cell.length_a   1.000
_cell.length_b   1.000
_cell.length_c   1.000
_cell.angle_alpha   90.00
_cell.angle_beta   90.00
_cell.angle_gamma   90.00
#
_symmetry.space_group_name_H-M   'P 1'
#
loop_
_entity.id
_entity.type
_entity.pdbx_description
1 polymer ?
#
loop_
_entity_poly.entity_id
_entity_poly.type
_entity_poly.pdbx_seq_one_letter_code
_entity_poly.pdbx_strand_id
1 'polypeptide(L)'
;FSKAQDISFQNDKKEVEFAWTTSWGVSTRLIGGLIMTHADDDGMVIPPRLAPSHIVIIPITFKADDPDAILNYCHKLADDLGVLNYHGRNVTVEIDNRDIRGGEKTWGWVKKGIPIRLEVGPRDMESDSVFMARRDKSPKEKQGVPRVEFIETVTDILDAMQKGLFERALARREEATKTIDSKEEFYKHFEGEGSGFVYAHFCGDPAVEDEIKGDLKVTLRCVPLAGHDEEGDCIFTGKPSKQRVLWAKSY
;
A
#
# COMPACT_ATOMS: atom_id res chain seq x y z
N PHE A 1 -16.10 -27.21 12.96
CA PHE A 1 -14.80 -27.43 13.62
C PHE A 1 -14.98 -27.99 15.02
N SER A 2 -15.68 -27.28 15.93
CA SER A 2 -15.96 -27.73 17.31
C SER A 2 -16.49 -29.17 17.41
N LYS A 3 -17.47 -29.56 16.58
CA LYS A 3 -17.96 -30.95 16.52
C LYS A 3 -16.89 -31.99 16.17
N ALA A 4 -16.00 -31.66 15.23
CA ALA A 4 -14.96 -32.57 14.76
C ALA A 4 -13.76 -32.67 15.72
N GLN A 5 -13.61 -31.70 16.62
CA GLN A 5 -12.53 -31.62 17.61
C GLN A 5 -13.04 -31.80 19.05
N ASP A 6 -14.32 -32.19 19.19
CA ASP A 6 -15.01 -32.37 20.48
C ASP A 6 -14.91 -31.18 21.46
N ILE A 7 -15.05 -29.95 20.93
CA ILE A 7 -15.04 -28.72 21.73
C ILE A 7 -16.47 -28.39 22.17
N SER A 8 -16.83 -28.80 23.38
CA SER A 8 -18.16 -28.59 23.97
C SER A 8 -18.11 -27.85 25.32
N PHE A 9 -19.25 -27.29 25.72
CA PHE A 9 -19.45 -26.62 27.01
C PHE A 9 -20.87 -26.88 27.50
N GLN A 10 -21.12 -26.69 28.80
CA GLN A 10 -22.46 -26.75 29.38
C GLN A 10 -23.07 -25.34 29.40
N ASN A 11 -24.26 -25.16 28.82
CA ASN A 11 -24.99 -23.88 28.81
C ASN A 11 -25.71 -23.62 30.16
N ASP A 12 -26.34 -22.47 30.31
CA ASP A 12 -27.09 -22.08 31.53
C ASP A 12 -28.27 -23.02 31.87
N LYS A 13 -28.79 -23.75 30.87
CA LYS A 13 -29.83 -24.77 31.04
C LYS A 13 -29.27 -26.14 31.39
N LYS A 14 -27.96 -26.24 31.62
CA LYS A 14 -27.23 -27.49 31.90
C LYS A 14 -27.16 -28.45 30.70
N GLU A 15 -27.41 -27.98 29.49
CA GLU A 15 -27.33 -28.75 28.26
C GLU A 15 -25.91 -28.66 27.69
N VAL A 16 -25.42 -29.76 27.10
CA VAL A 16 -24.11 -29.77 26.43
C VAL A 16 -24.28 -29.23 25.01
N GLU A 17 -23.56 -28.16 24.71
CA GLU A 17 -23.53 -27.52 23.39
C GLU A 17 -22.11 -27.51 22.81
N PHE A 18 -22.01 -27.47 21.49
CA PHE A 18 -20.74 -27.27 20.80
C PHE A 18 -20.43 -25.79 20.65
N ALA A 19 -19.16 -25.41 20.85
CA ALA A 19 -18.73 -24.02 20.72
C ALA A 19 -18.90 -23.48 19.29
N TRP A 20 -19.25 -22.20 19.18
CA TRP A 20 -19.17 -21.43 17.94
C TRP A 20 -17.75 -20.89 17.77
N THR A 21 -17.06 -21.32 16.72
CA THR A 21 -15.65 -20.98 16.50
C THR A 21 -15.50 -20.09 15.28
N THR A 22 -14.64 -19.08 15.39
CA THR A 22 -14.19 -18.26 14.25
C THR A 22 -12.68 -18.45 14.03
N SER A 23 -12.20 -18.16 12.82
CA SER A 23 -10.77 -18.20 12.50
C SER A 23 -10.48 -17.23 11.38
N TRP A 24 -9.42 -16.43 11.54
CA TRP A 24 -8.95 -15.46 10.54
C TRP A 24 -7.43 -15.42 10.54
N GLY A 25 -6.83 -15.17 9.38
CA GLY A 25 -5.38 -15.10 9.25
C GLY A 25 -4.97 -14.23 8.08
N VAL A 26 -3.84 -13.56 8.23
CA VAL A 26 -3.15 -12.82 7.18
C VAL A 26 -1.69 -13.27 7.16
N SER A 27 -1.00 -13.10 6.03
CA SER A 27 0.39 -13.53 5.87
C SER A 27 1.24 -12.45 5.23
N THR A 28 2.54 -12.73 5.07
CA THR A 28 3.50 -11.88 4.37
C THR A 28 3.15 -11.61 2.91
N ARG A 29 2.15 -12.31 2.34
CA ARG A 29 1.55 -11.97 1.05
C ARG A 29 1.11 -10.50 0.97
N LEU A 30 0.73 -9.89 2.09
CA LEU A 30 0.40 -8.45 2.15
C LEU A 30 1.57 -7.55 1.73
N ILE A 31 2.82 -7.97 2.00
CA ILE A 31 4.02 -7.23 1.56
C ILE A 31 4.11 -7.25 0.03
N GLY A 32 3.87 -8.41 -0.60
CA GLY A 32 3.81 -8.51 -2.06
C GLY A 32 2.71 -7.62 -2.65
N GLY A 33 1.53 -7.59 -2.03
CA GLY A 33 0.43 -6.70 -2.40
C GLY A 33 0.81 -5.23 -2.32
N LEU A 34 1.48 -4.80 -1.23
CA LEU A 34 1.98 -3.44 -1.06
C LEU A 34 2.97 -3.07 -2.18
N ILE A 35 3.94 -3.94 -2.47
CA ILE A 35 4.95 -3.70 -3.51
C ILE A 35 4.28 -3.53 -4.88
N MET A 36 3.45 -4.49 -5.30
CA MET A 36 2.77 -4.44 -6.60
C MET A 36 1.75 -3.30 -6.71
N THR A 37 1.29 -2.77 -5.56
CA THR A 37 0.35 -1.67 -5.56
C THR A 37 1.02 -0.32 -5.81
N HIS A 38 2.17 -0.08 -5.17
CA HIS A 38 2.75 1.26 -5.08
C HIS A 38 4.07 1.45 -5.83
N ALA A 39 4.82 0.38 -6.11
CA ALA A 39 6.10 0.49 -6.82
C ALA A 39 5.94 1.13 -8.21
N ASP A 40 7.01 1.76 -8.68
CA ASP A 40 7.13 2.36 -10.01
C ASP A 40 8.45 1.93 -10.67
N ASP A 41 8.75 2.50 -11.84
CA ASP A 41 9.94 2.15 -12.64
C ASP A 41 11.27 2.44 -11.90
N ASP A 42 11.26 3.33 -10.91
CA ASP A 42 12.44 3.69 -10.12
C ASP A 42 12.61 2.78 -8.87
N GLY A 43 11.62 1.95 -8.54
CA GLY A 43 11.70 0.92 -7.51
C GLY A 43 10.54 0.97 -6.51
N MET A 44 10.83 0.59 -5.25
CA MET A 44 9.79 0.55 -4.22
C MET A 44 9.27 1.94 -3.88
N VAL A 45 7.99 2.02 -3.49
CA VAL A 45 7.37 3.20 -2.87
C VAL A 45 6.66 2.71 -1.62
N ILE A 46 7.21 3.01 -0.44
CA ILE A 46 6.68 2.46 0.81
C ILE A 46 5.73 3.50 1.45
N PRO A 47 4.47 3.13 1.75
CA PRO A 47 3.59 3.98 2.54
C PRO A 47 4.23 4.36 3.88
N PRO A 48 4.26 5.66 4.25
CA PRO A 48 4.96 6.13 5.44
C PRO A 48 4.68 5.36 6.73
N ARG A 49 3.42 4.95 6.98
CA ARG A 49 3.06 4.22 8.21
C ARG A 49 3.65 2.81 8.30
N LEU A 50 4.16 2.28 7.20
CA LEU A 50 4.79 0.95 7.11
C LEU A 50 6.28 1.06 6.78
N ALA A 51 6.81 2.26 6.57
CA ALA A 51 8.20 2.48 6.22
C ALA A 51 9.12 2.15 7.43
N PRO A 52 10.14 1.28 7.25
CA PRO A 52 11.11 0.99 8.32
C PRO A 52 11.78 2.26 8.85
N SER A 53 12.14 3.15 7.93
CA SER A 53 12.64 4.50 8.20
C SER A 53 11.89 5.47 7.29
N HIS A 54 11.54 6.65 7.82
CA HIS A 54 10.70 7.62 7.13
C HIS A 54 11.55 8.61 6.32
N ILE A 55 12.72 8.95 6.85
CA ILE A 55 13.61 9.98 6.33
C ILE A 55 15.03 9.42 6.23
N VAL A 56 15.75 9.72 5.16
CA VAL A 56 17.21 9.63 5.13
C VAL A 56 17.81 11.00 4.95
N ILE A 57 18.84 11.31 5.72
CA ILE A 57 19.72 12.45 5.56
C ILE A 57 20.97 12.00 4.81
N ILE A 58 21.32 12.71 3.74
CA ILE A 58 22.48 12.48 2.90
C ILE A 58 23.42 13.68 3.05
N PRO A 59 24.45 13.60 3.92
CA PRO A 59 25.43 14.67 4.08
C PRO A 59 26.27 14.85 2.81
N ILE A 60 26.41 16.09 2.35
CA ILE A 60 27.23 16.45 1.19
C ILE A 60 28.56 17.05 1.68
N THR A 61 29.54 16.19 1.94
CA THR A 61 30.80 16.54 2.61
C THR A 61 31.98 16.79 1.66
N PHE A 62 31.92 16.32 0.40
CA PHE A 62 33.06 16.35 -0.55
C PHE A 62 33.62 17.73 -0.90
N LYS A 63 32.91 18.81 -0.57
CA LYS A 63 33.32 20.21 -0.85
C LYS A 63 33.26 21.09 0.41
N ALA A 64 33.15 20.47 1.58
CA ALA A 64 33.03 21.19 2.84
C ALA A 64 34.42 21.46 3.41
N ASP A 65 34.66 22.69 3.84
CA ASP A 65 35.87 23.05 4.59
C ASP A 65 35.87 22.37 5.98
N ASP A 66 34.68 22.14 6.54
CA ASP A 66 34.46 21.40 7.78
C ASP A 66 33.37 20.32 7.58
N PRO A 67 33.76 19.10 7.15
CA PRO A 67 32.85 17.96 7.03
C PRO A 67 32.19 17.57 8.36
N ASP A 68 32.89 17.73 9.49
CA ASP A 68 32.40 17.35 10.81
C ASP A 68 31.27 18.27 11.28
N ALA A 69 31.33 19.57 10.95
CA ALA A 69 30.22 20.50 11.19
C ALA A 69 28.93 20.05 10.50
N ILE A 70 29.01 19.59 9.24
CA ILE A 70 27.84 19.10 8.49
C ILE A 70 27.28 17.83 9.13
N LEU A 71 28.15 16.90 9.51
CA LEU A 71 27.72 15.66 10.18
C LEU A 71 27.04 15.98 11.52
N ASN A 72 27.61 16.88 12.32
CA ASN A 72 27.02 17.32 13.58
C ASN A 72 25.65 17.99 13.37
N TYR A 73 25.50 18.80 12.33
CA TYR A 73 24.20 19.38 11.96
C TYR A 73 23.19 18.29 11.58
N CYS A 74 23.60 17.30 10.77
CA CYS A 74 22.74 16.17 10.38
C CYS A 74 22.31 15.33 11.59
N HIS A 75 23.21 15.10 12.56
CA HIS A 75 22.88 14.41 13.80
C HIS A 75 21.85 15.18 14.64
N LYS A 76 22.04 16.49 14.85
CA LYS A 76 21.06 17.32 15.55
C LYS A 76 19.71 17.33 14.86
N LEU A 77 19.68 17.41 13.53
CA LEU A 77 18.45 17.32 12.76
C LEU A 77 17.77 15.95 12.92
N ALA A 78 18.53 14.85 12.91
CA ALA A 78 17.99 13.53 13.13
C ALA A 78 17.40 13.37 14.54
N ASP A 79 18.06 13.91 15.56
CA ASP A 79 17.58 13.91 16.95
C ASP A 79 16.28 14.71 17.08
N ASP A 80 16.23 15.93 16.53
CA ASP A 80 15.04 16.78 16.55
C ASP A 80 13.84 16.15 15.82
N LEU A 81 14.10 15.46 14.71
CA LEU A 81 13.06 14.70 14.01
C LEU A 81 12.66 13.45 14.81
N GLY A 82 13.61 12.78 15.44
CA GLY A 82 13.44 11.52 16.17
C GLY A 82 12.60 11.62 17.44
N VAL A 83 12.26 12.82 17.91
CA VAL A 83 11.31 13.02 19.03
C VAL A 83 9.87 13.22 18.56
N LEU A 84 9.64 13.43 17.26
CA LEU A 84 8.31 13.63 16.71
C LEU A 84 7.53 12.31 16.68
N ASN A 85 6.29 12.31 17.18
CA ASN A 85 5.41 11.16 17.10
C ASN A 85 4.69 11.09 15.75
N TYR A 86 4.70 9.91 15.13
CA TYR A 86 3.99 9.60 13.90
C TYR A 86 3.27 8.26 14.04
N HIS A 87 1.93 8.31 14.19
CA HIS A 87 1.04 7.13 14.30
C HIS A 87 1.50 6.09 15.34
N GLY A 88 1.85 6.53 16.54
CA GLY A 88 2.18 5.64 17.66
C GLY A 88 3.64 5.18 17.73
N ARG A 89 4.51 5.70 16.85
CA ARG A 89 5.97 5.55 16.97
C ARG A 89 6.68 6.86 16.65
N ASN A 90 7.94 6.99 17.01
CA ASN A 90 8.70 8.17 16.61
C ASN A 90 9.06 8.13 15.12
N VAL A 91 9.22 9.31 14.53
CA VAL A 91 9.85 9.45 13.22
C VAL A 91 11.24 8.79 13.30
N THR A 92 11.56 8.04 12.25
CA THR A 92 12.79 7.22 12.18
C THR A 92 13.62 7.76 11.03
N VAL A 93 14.85 8.16 11.36
CA VAL A 93 15.75 8.87 10.46
C VAL A 93 17.03 8.05 10.29
N GLU A 94 17.44 7.86 9.04
CA GLU A 94 18.72 7.29 8.66
C GLU A 94 19.70 8.42 8.31
N ILE A 95 20.99 8.26 8.61
CA ILE A 95 22.04 9.14 8.09
C ILE A 95 22.95 8.29 7.20
N ASP A 96 22.96 8.59 5.89
CA ASP A 96 23.81 7.90 4.93
C ASP A 96 25.14 8.62 4.73
N ASN A 97 26.07 8.41 5.66
CA ASN A 97 27.42 8.98 5.63
C ASN A 97 28.45 8.08 4.92
N ARG A 98 28.03 7.03 4.21
CA ARG A 98 28.97 6.11 3.51
C ARG A 98 29.87 6.87 2.54
N ASP A 99 31.12 6.45 2.38
CA ASP A 99 32.05 7.10 1.43
C ASP A 99 31.83 6.59 0.00
N ILE A 100 30.69 6.96 -0.59
CA ILE A 100 30.32 6.66 -1.97
C ILE A 100 29.73 7.90 -2.66
N ARG A 101 29.62 7.87 -3.99
CA ARG A 101 29.10 9.00 -4.78
C ARG A 101 27.70 9.39 -4.31
N GLY A 102 27.45 10.69 -4.11
CA GLY A 102 26.16 11.19 -3.62
C GLY A 102 24.96 10.73 -4.47
N GLY A 103 25.11 10.73 -5.80
CA GLY A 103 24.08 10.19 -6.70
C GLY A 103 23.80 8.70 -6.48
N GLU A 104 24.80 7.91 -6.13
CA GLU A 104 24.64 6.48 -5.83
C GLU A 104 23.85 6.28 -4.52
N LYS A 105 24.11 7.10 -3.49
CA LYS A 105 23.29 7.14 -2.27
C LYS A 105 21.84 7.47 -2.61
N THR A 106 21.60 8.58 -3.30
CA THR A 106 20.26 9.06 -3.65
C THR A 106 19.48 7.99 -4.40
N TRP A 107 20.05 7.39 -5.45
CA TRP A 107 19.39 6.33 -6.21
C TRP A 107 19.19 5.04 -5.42
N GLY A 108 20.11 4.68 -4.53
CA GLY A 108 19.94 3.55 -3.62
C GLY A 108 18.71 3.71 -2.73
N TRP A 109 18.48 4.92 -2.20
CA TRP A 109 17.32 5.23 -1.38
C TRP A 109 16.01 5.39 -2.16
N VAL A 110 16.08 5.90 -3.40
CA VAL A 110 14.93 5.89 -4.33
C VAL A 110 14.46 4.46 -4.56
N LYS A 111 15.37 3.54 -4.90
CA LYS A 111 15.06 2.13 -5.14
C LYS A 111 14.46 1.43 -3.92
N LYS A 112 14.98 1.74 -2.73
CA LYS A 112 14.46 1.24 -1.44
C LYS A 112 13.10 1.83 -1.06
N GLY A 113 12.70 2.94 -1.66
CA GLY A 113 11.38 3.55 -1.45
C GLY A 113 11.21 4.31 -0.14
N ILE A 114 12.30 4.87 0.41
CA ILE A 114 12.21 5.69 1.62
C ILE A 114 11.34 6.94 1.35
N PRO A 115 10.37 7.28 2.22
CA PRO A 115 9.43 8.36 1.94
C PRO A 115 10.09 9.72 1.64
N ILE A 116 11.03 10.15 2.48
CA ILE A 116 11.68 11.46 2.36
C ILE A 116 13.20 11.29 2.29
N ARG A 117 13.83 12.04 1.40
CA ARG A 117 15.29 12.22 1.35
C ARG A 117 15.62 13.68 1.62
N LEU A 118 16.58 13.92 2.50
CA LEU A 118 17.14 15.23 2.79
C LEU A 118 18.59 15.23 2.33
N GLU A 119 18.92 16.12 1.40
CA GLU A 119 20.30 16.42 1.05
C GLU A 119 20.73 17.65 1.86
N VAL A 120 21.87 17.56 2.54
CA VAL A 120 22.36 18.62 3.43
C VAL A 120 23.83 18.89 3.13
N GLY A 121 24.11 20.04 2.52
CA GLY A 121 25.46 20.54 2.27
C GLY A 121 25.80 21.79 3.08
N PRO A 122 26.98 22.40 2.82
CA PRO A 122 27.42 23.60 3.53
C PRO A 122 26.41 24.75 3.46
N ARG A 123 25.83 24.99 2.28
CA ARG A 123 24.86 26.08 2.07
C ARG A 123 23.56 25.87 2.84
N ASP A 124 23.09 24.64 2.91
CA ASP A 124 21.86 24.30 3.63
C ASP A 124 22.07 24.48 5.14
N MET A 125 23.24 24.03 5.65
CA MET A 125 23.64 24.26 7.05
C MET A 125 23.80 25.75 7.40
N GLU A 126 24.46 26.54 6.54
CA GLU A 126 24.64 27.99 6.74
C GLU A 126 23.31 28.75 6.77
N SER A 127 22.32 28.28 6.03
CA SER A 127 20.98 28.88 5.94
C SER A 127 19.94 28.22 6.87
N ASP A 128 20.36 27.29 7.73
CA ASP A 128 19.50 26.47 8.60
C ASP A 128 18.29 25.88 7.84
N SER A 129 18.58 25.22 6.72
CA SER A 129 17.60 24.63 5.82
C SER A 129 17.95 23.19 5.44
N VAL A 130 17.03 22.51 4.75
CA VAL A 130 17.21 21.17 4.18
C VAL A 130 16.74 21.14 2.75
N PHE A 131 17.41 20.37 1.89
CA PHE A 131 16.96 20.14 0.52
C PHE A 131 16.18 18.83 0.44
N MET A 132 14.85 18.94 0.50
CA MET A 132 13.93 17.81 0.63
C MET A 132 13.46 17.29 -0.72
N ALA A 133 13.41 15.96 -0.86
CA ALA A 133 12.76 15.26 -1.96
C ALA A 133 11.79 14.19 -1.43
N ARG A 134 10.59 14.09 -2.01
CA ARG A 134 9.61 13.04 -1.69
C ARG A 134 9.72 11.86 -2.65
N ARG A 135 9.42 10.65 -2.17
CA ARG A 135 9.46 9.44 -3.01
C ARG A 135 8.24 9.23 -3.88
N ASP A 136 7.07 9.74 -3.48
CA ASP A 136 5.83 9.66 -4.26
C ASP A 136 5.74 10.68 -5.41
N LYS A 137 6.82 11.47 -5.59
CA LYS A 137 7.03 12.51 -6.60
C LYS A 137 8.26 12.18 -7.45
N SER A 138 8.47 12.94 -8.53
CA SER A 138 9.65 12.77 -9.38
C SER A 138 10.93 12.95 -8.56
N PRO A 139 11.98 12.12 -8.73
CA PRO A 139 13.27 12.31 -8.05
C PRO A 139 13.94 13.67 -8.32
N LYS A 140 13.52 14.37 -9.39
CA LYS A 140 13.98 15.70 -9.77
C LYS A 140 13.24 16.82 -9.03
N GLU A 141 12.06 16.54 -8.47
CA GLU A 141 11.27 17.49 -7.69
C GLU A 141 11.87 17.57 -6.28
N LYS A 142 12.61 18.65 -6.04
CA LYS A 142 13.29 18.94 -4.78
C LYS A 142 13.05 20.39 -4.40
N GLN A 143 13.00 20.66 -3.11
CA GLN A 143 12.80 22.01 -2.60
C GLN A 143 13.64 22.26 -1.35
N GLY A 144 14.14 23.48 -1.22
CA GLY A 144 14.72 23.95 0.03
C GLY A 144 13.59 24.27 1.01
N VAL A 145 13.70 23.78 2.24
CA VAL A 145 12.74 24.03 3.31
C VAL A 145 13.52 24.49 4.53
N PRO A 146 13.15 25.60 5.19
CA PRO A 146 13.73 25.96 6.49
C PRO A 146 13.63 24.80 7.47
N ARG A 147 14.68 24.56 8.26
CA ARG A 147 14.74 23.41 9.17
C ARG A 147 13.57 23.37 10.15
N VAL A 148 13.26 24.52 10.75
CA VAL A 148 12.15 24.66 11.71
C VAL A 148 10.82 24.31 11.05
N GLU A 149 10.54 24.88 9.87
CA GLU A 149 9.33 24.59 9.11
C GLU A 149 9.25 23.11 8.74
N PHE A 150 10.36 22.50 8.32
CA PHE A 150 10.38 21.07 7.99
C PHE A 150 10.06 20.19 9.21
N ILE A 151 10.66 20.47 10.37
CA ILE A 151 10.38 19.74 11.62
C ILE A 151 8.90 19.87 12.01
N GLU A 152 8.32 21.06 11.86
CA GLU A 152 6.90 21.31 12.19
C GLU A 152 5.93 20.60 11.23
N THR A 153 6.31 20.45 9.95
CA THR A 153 5.40 19.98 8.89
C THR A 153 5.64 18.54 8.43
N VAL A 154 6.72 17.88 8.88
CA VAL A 154 7.12 16.58 8.32
C VAL A 154 6.06 15.49 8.52
N THR A 155 5.33 15.49 9.64
CA THR A 155 4.27 14.50 9.89
C THR A 155 3.09 14.70 8.94
N ASP A 156 2.75 15.94 8.62
CA ASP A 156 1.70 16.27 7.66
C ASP A 156 2.10 15.89 6.24
N ILE A 157 3.39 16.07 5.90
CA ILE A 157 3.95 15.60 4.62
C ILE A 157 3.82 14.07 4.52
N LEU A 158 4.18 13.33 5.57
CA LEU A 158 4.05 11.87 5.60
C LEU A 158 2.59 11.44 5.50
N ASP A 159 1.65 12.11 6.17
CA ASP A 159 0.22 11.79 6.05
C ASP A 159 -0.35 12.13 4.66
N ALA A 160 0.08 13.24 4.05
CA ALA A 160 -0.28 13.57 2.67
C ALA A 160 0.24 12.52 1.68
N MET A 161 1.47 12.02 1.88
CA MET A 161 2.01 10.91 1.09
C MET A 161 1.19 9.62 1.29
N GLN A 162 0.90 9.25 2.53
CA GLN A 162 0.09 8.07 2.85
C GLN A 162 -1.28 8.12 2.18
N LYS A 163 -1.97 9.27 2.27
CA LYS A 163 -3.27 9.51 1.66
C LYS A 163 -3.19 9.48 0.14
N GLY A 164 -2.21 10.18 -0.46
CA GLY A 164 -2.04 10.22 -1.91
C GLY A 164 -1.74 8.85 -2.53
N LEU A 165 -0.99 7.99 -1.84
CA LEU A 165 -0.76 6.62 -2.27
C LEU A 165 -2.04 5.77 -2.24
N PHE A 166 -2.88 5.95 -1.21
CA PHE A 166 -4.18 5.30 -1.13
C PHE A 166 -5.12 5.77 -2.23
N GLU A 167 -5.27 7.07 -2.42
CA GLU A 167 -6.17 7.66 -3.44
C GLU A 167 -5.76 7.23 -4.85
N ARG A 168 -4.46 7.21 -5.16
CA ARG A 168 -3.96 6.71 -6.44
C ARG A 168 -4.30 5.23 -6.65
N ALA A 169 -4.12 4.40 -5.62
CA ALA A 169 -4.43 2.98 -5.70
C ALA A 169 -5.95 2.73 -5.82
N LEU A 170 -6.76 3.52 -5.12
CA LEU A 170 -8.22 3.49 -5.19
C LEU A 170 -8.71 3.86 -6.60
N ALA A 171 -8.26 4.99 -7.14
CA ALA A 171 -8.62 5.43 -8.49
C ALA A 171 -8.23 4.39 -9.55
N ARG A 172 -7.01 3.81 -9.45
CA ARG A 172 -6.59 2.74 -10.36
C ARG A 172 -7.47 1.50 -10.25
N ARG A 173 -7.89 1.13 -9.03
CA ARG A 173 -8.80 0.00 -8.82
C ARG A 173 -10.16 0.28 -9.45
N GLU A 174 -10.70 1.48 -9.26
CA GLU A 174 -12.00 1.90 -9.82
C GLU A 174 -11.96 1.91 -11.35
N GLU A 175 -10.91 2.49 -11.96
CA GLU A 175 -10.70 2.48 -13.41
C GLU A 175 -10.56 1.05 -13.97
N ALA A 176 -9.92 0.17 -13.21
CA ALA A 176 -9.77 -1.25 -13.55
C ALA A 176 -10.99 -2.10 -13.12
N THR A 177 -12.10 -1.50 -12.69
CA THR A 177 -13.32 -2.21 -12.31
C THR A 177 -14.45 -1.89 -13.28
N LYS A 178 -15.17 -2.91 -13.73
CA LYS A 178 -16.30 -2.76 -14.66
C LYS A 178 -17.53 -3.48 -14.16
N THR A 179 -18.69 -3.05 -14.63
CA THR A 179 -19.94 -3.78 -14.50
C THR A 179 -20.29 -4.37 -15.86
N ILE A 180 -20.61 -5.66 -15.91
CA ILE A 180 -20.96 -6.38 -17.13
C ILE A 180 -22.29 -7.11 -16.93
N ASP A 181 -23.16 -7.03 -17.94
CA ASP A 181 -24.54 -7.49 -17.90
C ASP A 181 -24.85 -8.66 -18.86
N SER A 182 -23.87 -9.15 -19.62
CA SER A 182 -24.07 -10.26 -20.54
C SER A 182 -22.93 -11.27 -20.52
N LYS A 183 -23.23 -12.55 -20.78
CA LYS A 183 -22.23 -13.61 -20.94
C LYS A 183 -21.22 -13.27 -22.04
N GLU A 184 -21.70 -12.74 -23.16
CA GLU A 184 -20.89 -12.43 -24.33
C GLU A 184 -19.82 -11.37 -24.04
N GLU A 185 -20.20 -10.27 -23.38
CA GLU A 185 -19.25 -9.22 -22.98
C GLU A 185 -18.27 -9.72 -21.90
N PHE A 186 -18.75 -10.57 -20.98
CA PHE A 186 -17.91 -11.16 -19.93
C PHE A 186 -16.82 -12.04 -20.52
N TYR A 187 -17.19 -12.95 -21.43
CA TYR A 187 -16.22 -13.81 -22.13
C TYR A 187 -15.28 -12.97 -23.01
N LYS A 188 -15.82 -12.03 -23.80
CA LYS A 188 -14.99 -11.13 -24.62
C LYS A 188 -13.96 -10.35 -23.80
N HIS A 189 -14.33 -9.91 -22.59
CA HIS A 189 -13.40 -9.22 -21.70
C HIS A 189 -12.25 -10.14 -21.27
N PHE A 190 -12.53 -11.35 -20.79
CA PHE A 190 -11.51 -12.21 -20.16
C PHE A 190 -10.79 -13.17 -21.11
N GLU A 191 -11.36 -13.54 -22.27
CA GLU A 191 -10.66 -14.29 -23.33
C GLU A 191 -9.60 -13.44 -24.04
N GLY A 192 -9.86 -12.13 -24.14
CA GLY A 192 -8.88 -11.17 -24.65
C GLY A 192 -7.82 -10.77 -23.61
N GLU A 193 -7.24 -9.59 -23.82
CA GLU A 193 -6.26 -9.00 -22.90
C GLU A 193 -6.90 -8.32 -21.67
N GLY A 194 -8.22 -8.47 -21.48
CA GLY A 194 -8.91 -7.85 -20.36
C GLY A 194 -8.41 -8.37 -19.02
N SER A 195 -8.19 -7.42 -18.11
CA SER A 195 -7.77 -7.62 -16.74
C SER A 195 -8.54 -6.67 -15.83
N GLY A 196 -8.39 -6.87 -14.52
CA GLY A 196 -9.11 -6.10 -13.52
C GLY A 196 -10.32 -6.85 -12.97
N PHE A 197 -11.25 -6.08 -12.42
CA PHE A 197 -12.41 -6.57 -11.69
C PHE A 197 -13.68 -6.40 -12.51
N VAL A 198 -14.58 -7.39 -12.42
CA VAL A 198 -15.90 -7.33 -13.05
C VAL A 198 -16.99 -7.64 -12.02
N TYR A 199 -17.94 -6.73 -11.87
CA TYR A 199 -19.21 -6.98 -11.20
C TYR A 199 -20.22 -7.54 -12.19
N ALA A 200 -20.74 -8.73 -11.91
CA ALA A 200 -21.77 -9.38 -12.71
C ALA A 200 -22.76 -10.13 -11.82
N HIS A 201 -24.03 -10.19 -12.24
CA HIS A 201 -25.04 -11.00 -11.57
C HIS A 201 -24.72 -12.49 -11.68
N PHE A 202 -24.89 -13.21 -10.57
CA PHE A 202 -24.55 -14.62 -10.45
C PHE A 202 -25.59 -15.36 -9.58
N CYS A 203 -26.06 -16.50 -10.07
CA CYS A 203 -27.11 -17.29 -9.43
C CYS A 203 -26.62 -18.11 -8.21
N GLY A 204 -25.32 -18.11 -7.91
CA GLY A 204 -24.75 -18.87 -6.79
C GLY A 204 -24.55 -20.36 -7.06
N ASP A 205 -24.68 -20.80 -8.31
CA ASP A 205 -24.54 -22.21 -8.71
C ASP A 205 -23.05 -22.58 -8.88
N PRO A 206 -22.48 -23.47 -8.05
CA PRO A 206 -21.06 -23.82 -8.11
C PRO A 206 -20.64 -24.42 -9.45
N ALA A 207 -21.55 -25.10 -10.16
CA ALA A 207 -21.25 -25.68 -11.47
C ALA A 207 -20.92 -24.60 -12.51
N VAL A 208 -21.57 -23.44 -12.43
CA VAL A 208 -21.29 -22.29 -13.30
C VAL A 208 -19.94 -21.68 -12.92
N GLU A 209 -19.60 -21.58 -11.63
CA GLU A 209 -18.29 -21.09 -11.22
C GLU A 209 -17.15 -22.00 -11.74
N ASP A 210 -17.33 -23.31 -11.69
CA ASP A 210 -16.37 -24.28 -12.23
C ASP A 210 -16.23 -24.19 -13.75
N GLU A 211 -17.32 -23.97 -14.50
CA GLU A 211 -17.32 -23.71 -15.95
C GLU A 211 -16.48 -22.47 -16.28
N ILE A 212 -16.77 -21.33 -15.65
CA ILE A 212 -16.06 -20.05 -15.88
C ILE A 212 -14.57 -20.16 -15.54
N LYS A 213 -14.24 -20.89 -14.46
CA LYS A 213 -12.84 -21.16 -14.10
C LYS A 213 -12.16 -22.05 -15.14
N GLY A 214 -12.86 -23.05 -15.67
CA GLY A 214 -12.39 -23.91 -16.75
C GLY A 214 -12.02 -23.11 -18.00
N ASP A 215 -12.98 -22.33 -18.47
CA ASP A 215 -12.93 -21.57 -19.72
C ASP A 215 -11.93 -20.40 -19.66
N LEU A 216 -12.03 -19.57 -18.63
CA LEU A 216 -11.41 -18.24 -18.60
C LEU A 216 -10.30 -18.08 -17.57
N LYS A 217 -10.11 -19.08 -16.69
CA LYS A 217 -9.27 -18.96 -15.48
C LYS A 217 -9.70 -17.80 -14.56
N VAL A 218 -10.97 -17.44 -14.63
CA VAL A 218 -11.60 -16.40 -13.81
C VAL A 218 -12.31 -17.07 -12.64
N THR A 219 -12.23 -16.46 -11.46
CA THR A 219 -12.87 -16.98 -10.24
C THR A 219 -13.64 -15.88 -9.53
N LEU A 220 -14.62 -16.29 -8.73
CA LEU A 220 -15.31 -15.38 -7.82
C LEU A 220 -14.31 -14.92 -6.75
N ARG A 221 -14.24 -13.61 -6.52
CA ARG A 221 -13.30 -12.99 -5.56
C ARG A 221 -13.96 -12.72 -4.23
N CYS A 222 -15.16 -12.16 -4.28
CA CYS A 222 -16.03 -12.02 -3.13
C CYS A 222 -17.48 -11.76 -3.57
N VAL A 223 -18.39 -12.02 -2.66
CA VAL A 223 -19.73 -11.45 -2.65
C VAL A 223 -19.64 -10.17 -1.81
N PRO A 224 -19.84 -8.97 -2.39
CA PRO A 224 -19.76 -7.72 -1.65
C PRO A 224 -20.73 -7.69 -0.46
N LEU A 225 -20.33 -7.03 0.62
CA LEU A 225 -21.20 -6.89 1.80
C LEU A 225 -22.20 -5.73 1.68
N ALA A 226 -21.95 -4.78 0.77
CA ALA A 226 -22.80 -3.61 0.54
C ALA A 226 -22.53 -3.02 -0.86
N GLY A 227 -23.52 -2.29 -1.38
CA GLY A 227 -23.38 -1.42 -2.56
C GLY A 227 -23.57 -2.12 -3.91
N HIS A 228 -23.89 -3.41 -3.90
CA HIS A 228 -24.12 -4.22 -5.10
C HIS A 228 -25.35 -5.13 -4.97
N ASP A 229 -26.26 -4.78 -4.06
CA ASP A 229 -27.42 -5.57 -3.64
C ASP A 229 -28.60 -5.49 -4.61
N GLU A 230 -28.37 -5.02 -5.84
CA GLU A 230 -29.40 -5.02 -6.87
C GLU A 230 -29.80 -6.45 -7.26
N GLU A 231 -31.12 -6.70 -7.32
CA GLU A 231 -31.64 -7.93 -7.90
C GLU A 231 -31.55 -7.87 -9.43
N GLY A 232 -31.32 -9.02 -10.05
CA GLY A 232 -31.25 -9.16 -11.50
C GLY A 232 -31.16 -10.62 -11.90
N ASP A 233 -30.71 -10.88 -13.12
CA ASP A 233 -30.58 -12.23 -13.65
C ASP A 233 -29.11 -12.60 -13.83
N CYS A 234 -28.77 -13.83 -13.47
CA CYS A 234 -27.43 -14.38 -13.66
C CYS A 234 -27.05 -14.31 -15.15
N ILE A 235 -25.96 -13.61 -15.45
CA ILE A 235 -25.55 -13.36 -16.84
C ILE A 235 -25.24 -14.64 -17.62
N PHE A 236 -24.99 -15.75 -16.92
CA PHE A 236 -24.63 -17.05 -17.50
C PHE A 236 -25.81 -18.00 -17.71
N THR A 237 -26.87 -17.87 -16.90
CA THR A 237 -27.96 -18.86 -16.84
C THR A 237 -29.36 -18.27 -16.96
N GLY A 238 -29.52 -16.96 -16.81
CA GLY A 238 -30.82 -16.29 -16.73
C GLY A 238 -31.61 -16.57 -15.44
N LYS A 239 -31.07 -17.34 -14.49
CA LYS A 239 -31.72 -17.58 -13.19
C LYS A 239 -31.64 -16.31 -12.32
N PRO A 240 -32.56 -16.12 -11.36
CA PRO A 240 -32.52 -14.97 -10.45
C PRO A 240 -31.20 -14.86 -9.68
N SER A 241 -30.73 -13.63 -9.51
CA SER A 241 -29.51 -13.23 -8.80
C SER A 241 -29.86 -12.12 -7.80
N LYS A 242 -29.48 -12.30 -6.54
CA LYS A 242 -29.80 -11.34 -5.47
C LYS A 242 -28.92 -10.08 -5.44
N GLN A 243 -27.73 -10.19 -6.03
CA GLN A 243 -26.71 -9.13 -6.04
C GLN A 243 -25.69 -9.40 -7.14
N ARG A 244 -24.83 -8.43 -7.43
CA ARG A 244 -23.63 -8.67 -8.24
C ARG A 244 -22.49 -9.21 -7.39
N VAL A 245 -21.69 -10.08 -7.97
CA VAL A 245 -20.48 -10.62 -7.34
C VAL A 245 -19.25 -10.17 -8.12
N LEU A 246 -18.10 -10.14 -7.44
CA LEU A 246 -16.84 -9.66 -8.00
C LEU A 246 -16.08 -10.82 -8.65
N TRP A 247 -15.75 -10.70 -9.92
CA TRP A 247 -14.96 -11.66 -10.69
C TRP A 247 -13.60 -11.07 -11.07
N ALA A 248 -12.57 -11.90 -11.08
CA ALA A 248 -11.26 -11.57 -11.67
C ALA A 248 -10.45 -12.83 -11.96
N LYS A 249 -9.42 -12.67 -12.80
CA LYS A 249 -8.30 -13.62 -12.84
C LYS A 249 -7.55 -13.52 -11.51
N SER A 250 -7.25 -14.67 -10.89
CA SER A 250 -6.51 -14.71 -9.62
C SER A 250 -5.00 -14.76 -9.85
N TYR A 251 -4.24 -14.25 -8.88
CA TYR A 251 -2.79 -14.43 -8.80
C TYR A 251 -2.40 -15.91 -8.65
#